data_AF-A0A6N4XKK1-F1
#
_entry.id   AF-A0A6N4XKK1-F1
#
_cell.length_a   1.000
_cell.length_b   1.000
_cell.length_c   1.000
_cell.angle_alpha   90.00
_cell.angle_beta   90.00
_cell.angle_gamma   90.00
#
_symmetry.space_group_name_H-M   'P 1'
#
loop_
_entity.id
_entity.type
_entity.pdbx_description
1 polymer ?
#
loop_
_entity_poly.entity_id
_entity_poly.type
_entity_poly.pdbx_seq_one_letter_code
_entity_poly.pdbx_strand_id
1 'polypeptide(L)'
;MIQDKDFTLRLIRQLTQALEKLILDKPEESLMQKELDYDSLMKDIFKMDFATISSLTKEELVNIVNERQERDHKDYYEMLGNLFYVKGKESKNNDFLNKSKTFYEAYLQSSGIFALPIINRINEIKKELE
;
A
#
# COMPACT_ATOMS: atom_id res chain seq x y z
N MET A 1 -0.51 -25.60 -4.36
CA MET A 1 -1.88 -25.11 -4.63
C MET A 1 -1.79 -23.88 -5.52
N ILE A 2 -2.40 -23.93 -6.71
CA ILE A 2 -2.46 -22.78 -7.63
C ILE A 2 -3.55 -21.78 -7.16
N GLN A 3 -4.58 -22.24 -6.45
CA GLN A 3 -5.70 -21.42 -5.97
C GLN A 3 -5.32 -20.31 -4.97
N ASP A 4 -4.34 -20.54 -4.10
CA ASP A 4 -4.01 -19.62 -3.01
C ASP A 4 -3.32 -18.33 -3.50
N LYS A 5 -2.51 -18.45 -4.57
CA LYS A 5 -1.75 -17.33 -5.14
C LYS A 5 -2.66 -16.33 -5.85
N ASP A 6 -3.58 -16.82 -6.68
CA ASP A 6 -4.56 -15.98 -7.36
C ASP A 6 -5.57 -15.37 -6.37
N PHE A 7 -5.73 -15.98 -5.19
CA PHE A 7 -6.54 -15.45 -4.11
C PHE A 7 -5.84 -14.27 -3.42
N THR A 8 -4.58 -14.43 -2.99
CA THR A 8 -3.82 -13.33 -2.37
C THR A 8 -3.72 -12.11 -3.29
N LEU A 9 -3.44 -12.31 -4.58
CA LEU A 9 -3.36 -11.21 -5.55
C LEU A 9 -4.71 -10.47 -5.71
N ARG A 10 -5.83 -11.20 -5.64
CA ARG A 10 -7.17 -10.59 -5.64
C ARG A 10 -7.39 -9.71 -4.41
N LEU A 11 -6.96 -10.15 -3.23
CA LEU A 11 -7.07 -9.37 -1.99
C LEU A 11 -6.20 -8.10 -2.05
N ILE A 12 -4.99 -8.19 -2.58
CA ILE A 12 -4.10 -7.03 -2.78
C ILE A 12 -4.78 -5.99 -3.67
N ARG A 13 -5.38 -6.41 -4.78
CA ARG A 13 -6.08 -5.51 -5.70
C ARG A 13 -7.33 -4.90 -5.08
N GLN A 14 -8.10 -5.69 -4.32
CA GLN A 14 -9.27 -5.19 -3.58
C GLN A 14 -8.85 -4.11 -2.58
N LEU A 15 -7.82 -4.37 -1.79
CA LEU A 15 -7.30 -3.41 -0.81
C LEU A 15 -6.75 -2.15 -1.51
N THR A 16 -5.99 -2.31 -2.59
CA THR A 16 -5.45 -1.20 -3.38
C THR A 16 -6.56 -0.28 -3.89
N GLN A 17 -7.62 -0.84 -4.50
CA GLN A 17 -8.76 -0.07 -4.99
C GLN A 17 -9.50 0.66 -3.87
N ALA A 18 -9.65 0.02 -2.70
CA ALA A 18 -10.28 0.66 -1.55
C ALA A 18 -9.44 1.86 -1.06
N LEU A 19 -8.13 1.69 -0.96
CA LEU A 19 -7.21 2.76 -0.56
C LEU A 19 -7.20 3.90 -1.58
N GLU A 20 -7.21 3.62 -2.88
CA GLU A 20 -7.27 4.66 -3.91
C GLU A 20 -8.54 5.51 -3.82
N LYS A 21 -9.69 4.89 -3.52
CA LYS A 21 -10.95 5.61 -3.30
C LYS A 21 -10.84 6.56 -2.10
N LEU A 22 -10.20 6.12 -1.02
CA LEU A 22 -9.94 6.98 0.14
C LEU A 22 -9.03 8.16 -0.22
N ILE A 23 -7.99 7.91 -1.02
CA ILE A 23 -7.03 8.95 -1.43
C ILE A 23 -7.68 10.01 -2.32
N LEU A 24 -8.60 9.60 -3.20
CA LEU A 24 -9.26 10.51 -4.15
C LEU A 24 -10.33 11.39 -3.49
N ASP A 25 -10.56 11.25 -2.19
CA ASP A 25 -11.43 12.10 -1.36
C ASP A 25 -12.79 12.37 -2.02
N LYS A 26 -13.33 11.35 -2.71
CA LYS A 26 -14.66 11.45 -3.30
C LYS A 26 -15.66 11.52 -2.13
N PRO A 27 -16.42 12.62 -1.99
CA PRO A 27 -17.27 12.89 -0.84
C PRO A 27 -18.60 12.13 -0.92
N GLU A 28 -18.59 10.90 -1.43
CA GLU A 28 -19.61 9.97 -0.94
C GLU A 28 -19.13 9.62 0.46
N GLU A 29 -19.89 10.02 1.47
CA GLU A 29 -19.79 9.53 2.85
C GLU A 29 -19.73 7.99 2.81
N SER A 30 -18.55 7.42 2.60
CA SER A 30 -18.53 6.13 1.94
C SER A 30 -18.82 5.06 2.96
N LEU A 31 -19.89 4.32 2.70
CA LEU A 31 -20.16 2.99 3.25
C LEU A 31 -18.92 2.08 3.27
N MET A 32 -17.87 2.36 2.47
CA MET A 32 -16.63 1.57 2.42
C MET A 32 -15.78 1.65 3.70
N GLN A 33 -15.86 2.72 4.49
CA GLN A 33 -15.19 2.76 5.81
C GLN A 33 -15.85 1.80 6.82
N LYS A 34 -17.11 1.39 6.59
CA LYS A 34 -17.85 0.46 7.48
C LYS A 34 -17.71 -1.02 7.11
N GLU A 35 -17.16 -1.35 5.94
CA GLU A 35 -17.14 -2.74 5.43
C GLU A 35 -15.76 -3.33 5.13
N LEU A 36 -14.71 -2.50 5.00
CA LEU A 36 -13.35 -3.03 4.80
C LEU A 36 -12.71 -3.37 6.15
N ASP A 37 -12.70 -4.66 6.50
CA ASP A 37 -11.91 -5.17 7.62
C ASP A 37 -10.43 -5.20 7.23
N TYR A 38 -9.75 -4.07 7.46
CA TYR A 38 -8.33 -3.90 7.18
C TYR A 38 -7.47 -4.94 7.91
N ASP A 39 -7.79 -5.26 9.16
CA ASP A 39 -7.00 -6.22 9.93
C ASP A 39 -7.16 -7.64 9.39
N SER A 40 -8.37 -8.01 8.94
CA SER A 40 -8.60 -9.27 8.25
C SER A 40 -7.84 -9.34 6.92
N LEU A 41 -7.90 -8.29 6.08
CA LEU A 41 -7.17 -8.25 4.80
C LEU A 41 -5.65 -8.31 5.00
N MET A 42 -5.11 -7.57 5.97
CA MET A 42 -3.68 -7.60 6.28
C MET A 42 -3.25 -9.00 6.76
N LYS A 43 -4.06 -9.64 7.62
CA LYS A 43 -3.83 -11.02 8.03
C LYS A 43 -3.93 -11.99 6.85
N ASP A 44 -4.85 -11.81 5.93
CA ASP A 44 -4.96 -12.72 4.80
C ASP A 44 -3.81 -12.57 3.80
N ILE A 45 -3.36 -11.34 3.55
CA ILE A 45 -2.26 -11.03 2.61
C ILE A 45 -0.88 -11.34 3.21
N PHE A 46 -0.62 -10.88 4.44
CA PHE A 46 0.70 -10.92 5.06
C PHE A 46 0.83 -11.90 6.22
N LYS A 47 -0.29 -12.47 6.71
CA LYS A 47 -0.34 -13.27 7.95
C LYS A 47 0.05 -12.46 9.19
N MET A 48 -0.07 -11.14 9.10
CA MET A 48 0.26 -10.18 10.15
C MET A 48 -0.80 -9.07 10.19
N ASP A 49 -1.03 -8.47 11.35
CA ASP A 49 -1.88 -7.30 11.47
C ASP A 49 -1.16 -6.01 11.03
N PHE A 50 -1.91 -4.91 10.93
CA PHE A 50 -1.32 -3.62 10.55
C PHE A 50 -0.29 -3.13 11.58
N ALA A 51 -0.52 -3.34 12.88
CA ALA A 51 0.40 -2.92 13.92
C ALA A 51 1.79 -3.56 13.75
N THR A 52 1.81 -4.86 13.47
CA THR A 52 3.04 -5.61 13.18
C THR A 52 3.69 -5.10 11.90
N ILE A 53 2.95 -5.02 10.79
CA ILE A 53 3.48 -4.58 9.49
C ILE A 53 4.02 -3.16 9.54
N SER A 54 3.32 -2.25 10.21
CA SER A 54 3.71 -0.85 10.33
C SER A 54 4.94 -0.66 11.23
N SER A 55 5.19 -1.57 12.17
CA SER A 55 6.39 -1.55 13.01
C SER A 55 7.66 -1.96 12.27
N LEU A 56 7.53 -2.71 11.16
CA LEU A 56 8.67 -3.15 10.37
C LEU A 56 9.36 -1.98 9.67
N THR A 57 10.67 -2.10 9.53
CA THR A 57 11.46 -1.18 8.71
C THR A 57 11.11 -1.33 7.24
N LYS A 58 11.43 -0.30 6.44
CA LYS A 58 11.27 -0.35 4.99
C LYS A 58 12.02 -1.54 4.35
N GLU A 59 13.17 -1.91 4.88
CA GLU A 59 14.01 -3.00 4.36
C GLU A 59 13.38 -4.36 4.63
N GLU A 60 12.86 -4.58 5.84
CA GLU A 60 12.13 -5.80 6.19
C GLU A 60 10.88 -5.98 5.31
N LEU A 61 10.13 -4.90 5.07
CA LEU A 61 8.97 -4.93 4.19
C LEU A 61 9.34 -5.21 2.73
N VAL A 62 10.45 -4.64 2.24
CA VAL A 62 10.98 -4.97 0.90
C VAL A 62 11.35 -6.45 0.82
N ASN A 63 11.98 -7.01 1.86
CA ASN A 63 12.31 -8.44 1.90
C ASN A 63 11.05 -9.32 1.86
N ILE A 64 9.99 -8.97 2.60
CA ILE A 64 8.70 -9.66 2.55
C ILE A 64 8.10 -9.67 1.14
N VAL A 65 8.25 -8.58 0.38
CA VAL A 65 7.78 -8.52 -1.01
C VAL A 65 8.69 -9.37 -1.91
N ASN A 66 10.01 -9.32 -1.72
CA ASN A 66 10.97 -10.08 -2.52
C ASN A 66 10.83 -11.60 -2.36
N GLU A 67 10.31 -12.09 -1.24
CA GLU A 67 9.94 -13.50 -1.06
C GLU A 67 8.73 -13.94 -1.92
N ARG A 68 7.99 -12.98 -2.49
CA ARG A 68 6.86 -13.24 -3.39
C ARG A 68 7.32 -13.35 -4.83
N GLN A 69 6.42 -13.73 -5.73
CA GLN A 69 6.75 -13.84 -7.16
C GLN A 69 7.03 -12.46 -7.73
N GLU A 70 8.12 -12.33 -8.48
CA GLU A 70 8.58 -11.05 -9.07
C GLU A 70 7.49 -10.32 -9.87
N ARG A 71 6.69 -11.08 -10.65
CA ARG A 71 5.57 -10.55 -11.42
C ARG A 71 4.48 -9.86 -10.58
N ASP A 72 4.39 -10.20 -9.29
CA ASP A 72 3.39 -9.68 -8.35
C ASP A 72 3.95 -8.52 -7.50
N HIS A 73 5.28 -8.29 -7.49
CA HIS A 73 5.94 -7.28 -6.64
C HIS A 73 5.34 -5.90 -6.79
N LYS A 74 5.01 -5.50 -8.03
CA LYS A 74 4.37 -4.22 -8.32
C LYS A 74 3.02 -4.07 -7.59
N ASP A 75 2.18 -5.12 -7.58
CA ASP A 75 0.87 -5.06 -6.92
C ASP A 75 1.07 -4.88 -5.40
N TYR A 76 2.08 -5.53 -4.80
CA TYR A 76 2.43 -5.33 -3.39
C TYR A 76 2.95 -3.91 -3.11
N TYR A 77 3.86 -3.39 -3.93
CA TYR A 77 4.44 -2.06 -3.73
C TYR A 77 3.41 -0.94 -3.89
N GLU A 78 2.50 -1.05 -4.87
CA GLU A 78 1.39 -0.10 -5.02
C GLU A 78 0.49 -0.10 -3.78
N MET A 79 0.11 -1.30 -3.32
CA MET A 79 -0.75 -1.47 -2.15
C MET A 79 -0.08 -0.91 -0.89
N LEU A 80 1.20 -1.22 -0.64
CA LEU A 80 1.95 -0.68 0.51
C LEU A 80 2.13 0.84 0.41
N GLY A 81 2.42 1.36 -0.78
CA GLY A 81 2.52 2.79 -1.03
C GLY A 81 1.24 3.53 -0.65
N ASN A 82 0.09 3.03 -1.12
CA ASN A 82 -1.23 3.57 -0.81
C ASN A 82 -1.59 3.42 0.68
N LEU A 83 -1.30 2.26 1.29
CA LEU A 83 -1.59 1.98 2.71
C LEU A 83 -0.89 2.96 3.64
N PHE A 84 0.43 3.08 3.48
CA PHE A 84 1.23 3.98 4.30
C PHE A 84 0.95 5.46 3.99
N TYR A 85 0.53 5.78 2.75
CA TYR A 85 0.10 7.13 2.41
C TYR A 85 -1.13 7.52 3.24
N VAL A 86 -2.20 6.73 3.15
CA VAL A 86 -3.46 6.97 3.88
C VAL A 86 -3.19 7.08 5.38
N LYS A 87 -2.49 6.09 5.95
CA LYS A 87 -2.19 6.07 7.39
C LYS A 87 -1.27 7.22 7.81
N GLY A 88 -0.31 7.59 6.98
CA GLY A 88 0.59 8.72 7.22
C GLY A 88 -0.16 10.05 7.26
N LYS A 89 -1.09 10.27 6.31
CA LYS A 89 -1.93 11.48 6.26
C LYS A 89 -2.93 11.52 7.42
N GLU A 90 -3.58 10.39 7.76
CA GLU A 90 -4.52 10.29 8.89
C GLU A 90 -3.86 10.59 10.24
N SER A 91 -2.67 10.01 10.47
CA SER A 91 -1.97 10.10 11.75
C SER A 91 -0.93 11.22 11.84
N LYS A 92 -0.70 11.96 10.74
CA LYS A 92 0.40 12.93 10.59
C LYS A 92 1.76 12.31 10.95
N ASN A 93 1.99 11.08 10.51
CA ASN A 93 3.18 10.30 10.83
C ASN A 93 4.19 10.31 9.67
N ASN A 94 5.31 11.01 9.88
CA ASN A 94 6.38 11.15 8.90
C ASN A 94 7.09 9.83 8.56
N ASP A 95 7.15 8.86 9.49
CA ASP A 95 7.72 7.53 9.20
C ASP A 95 6.85 6.79 8.16
N PHE A 96 5.53 6.86 8.32
CA PHE A 96 4.61 6.26 7.37
C PHE A 96 4.67 6.95 6.01
N LEU A 97 4.76 8.28 5.97
CA LEU A 97 4.93 9.01 4.72
C LEU A 97 6.26 8.62 4.02
N ASN A 98 7.34 8.47 4.78
CA ASN A 98 8.63 8.03 4.22
C ASN A 98 8.58 6.58 3.67
N LYS A 99 7.90 5.66 4.38
CA LYS A 99 7.61 4.31 3.89
C LYS A 99 6.77 4.35 2.60
N SER A 100 5.71 5.15 2.59
CA SER A 100 4.86 5.34 1.41
C SER A 100 5.65 5.78 0.18
N LYS A 101 6.48 6.83 0.32
CA LYS A 101 7.38 7.29 -0.74
C LYS A 101 8.27 6.16 -1.25
N THR A 102 8.90 5.41 -0.34
CA THR A 102 9.80 4.30 -0.70
C THR A 102 9.07 3.27 -1.57
N PHE A 103 7.86 2.87 -1.19
CA PHE A 103 7.10 1.87 -1.95
C PHE A 103 6.54 2.40 -3.26
N TYR A 104 6.16 3.68 -3.34
CA TYR A 104 5.79 4.29 -4.61
C TYR A 104 6.98 4.36 -5.59
N GLU A 105 8.18 4.69 -5.11
CA GLU A 105 9.39 4.68 -5.93
C GLU A 105 9.70 3.24 -6.42
N ALA A 106 9.58 2.24 -5.55
CA ALA A 106 9.73 0.83 -5.90
C ALA A 106 8.66 0.33 -6.89
N TYR A 107 7.41 0.79 -6.75
CA TYR A 107 6.33 0.49 -7.68
C TYR A 107 6.62 1.03 -9.08
N LEU A 108 7.03 2.30 -9.21
CA LEU A 108 7.35 2.89 -10.51
C LEU A 108 8.52 2.15 -11.18
N GLN A 109 9.55 1.79 -10.40
CA GLN A 109 10.70 1.04 -10.89
C GLN A 109 10.33 -0.38 -11.35
N SER A 110 9.57 -1.12 -10.53
CA SER A 110 9.20 -2.52 -10.81
C SER A 110 8.12 -2.67 -11.89
N SER A 111 7.20 -1.71 -11.99
CA SER A 111 6.13 -1.75 -13.00
C SER A 111 6.58 -1.28 -14.38
N GLY A 112 7.59 -0.39 -14.45
CA GLY A 112 7.97 0.31 -15.68
C GLY A 112 6.88 1.25 -16.20
N ILE A 113 5.88 1.58 -15.36
CA ILE A 113 4.72 2.41 -15.74
C ILE A 113 4.98 3.85 -15.33
N PHE A 114 4.65 4.78 -16.23
CA PHE A 114 4.55 6.19 -15.88
C PHE A 114 3.18 6.49 -15.28
N ALA A 115 3.08 6.55 -13.95
CA ALA A 115 1.85 6.83 -13.22
C ALA A 115 1.86 8.23 -12.59
N LEU A 116 1.33 9.22 -13.32
CA LEU A 116 1.28 10.63 -12.88
C LEU A 116 0.67 10.83 -11.47
N PRO A 117 -0.42 10.14 -11.08
CA PRO A 117 -0.96 10.26 -9.72
C PRO A 117 0.03 9.86 -8.64
N ILE A 118 0.80 8.79 -8.86
CA ILE A 118 1.81 8.29 -7.91
C ILE A 118 2.98 9.27 -7.81
N ILE A 119 3.44 9.81 -8.95
CA ILE A 119 4.50 10.83 -8.99
C ILE A 119 4.08 12.08 -8.20
N ASN A 120 2.83 12.53 -8.38
CA ASN A 120 2.30 13.67 -7.63
C ASN A 120 2.29 13.41 -6.12
N ARG A 121 1.86 12.22 -5.67
CA ARG A 121 1.90 11.82 -4.26
C ARG A 121 3.32 11.77 -3.71
N ILE A 122 4.28 11.23 -4.46
CA ILE A 122 5.71 11.26 -4.06
C ILE A 122 6.18 12.70 -3.83
N ASN A 123 5.83 13.62 -4.73
CA ASN A 123 6.22 15.02 -4.61
C ASN A 123 5.52 15.73 -3.45
N GLU A 124 4.25 15.40 -3.18
CA GLU A 124 3.53 15.87 -2.01
C GLU A 124 4.22 15.42 -0.72
N ILE A 125 4.50 14.12 -0.58
CA ILE A 125 5.22 13.56 0.57
C ILE A 125 6.58 14.25 0.76
N LYS A 126 7.35 14.47 -0.32
CA LYS A 126 8.66 15.14 -0.25
C LYS A 126 8.54 16.52 0.38
N LYS A 127 7.52 17.31 -0.01
CA LYS A 127 7.28 18.63 0.57
C LYS A 127 6.84 18.59 2.03
N GLU A 128 6.14 17.53 2.45
CA GLU A 128 5.72 17.36 3.86
C GLU A 128 6.87 16.92 4.78
N LEU A 129 7.92 16.33 4.21
CA LEU A 129 9.10 15.87 4.94
C LEU A 129 10.25 16.89 4.96
N GLU A 130 10.11 18.01 4.25
CA GLU A 130 11.01 19.17 4.26
C GLU A 130 10.75 20.07 5.48
#